data_AF-A0A6C0DME2-F1
#
_entry.id   AF-A0A6C0DME2-F1
#
_cell.length_a   1.000
_cell.length_b   1.000
_cell.length_c   1.000
_cell.angle_alpha   90.00
_cell.angle_beta   90.00
_cell.angle_gamma   90.00
#
_symmetry.space_group_name_H-M   'P 1'
#
loop_
_entity.id
_entity.type
_entity.pdbx_description
1 polymer ?
#
loop_
_entity_poly.entity_id
_entity_poly.type
_entity_poly.pdbx_seq_one_letter_code
_entity_poly.pdbx_strand_id
1 'polypeptide(L)'
;MFDFTELVKRAIKYIIEGLAVAICAYAIPKKQLNVEEIVIIALMAAATFSVLDVFIPAMGSSARGGAGFGLGANLIGGLKMVA
;
A
#
# COMPACT_ATOMS: atom_id res chain seq x y z
N MET A 1 17.01 8.50 -14.96
CA MET A 1 18.22 8.79 -14.17
C MET A 1 17.98 8.19 -12.79
N PHE A 2 18.83 7.29 -12.30
CA PHE A 2 18.66 6.68 -10.98
C PHE A 2 18.77 7.79 -9.92
N ASP A 3 17.65 8.17 -9.32
CA ASP A 3 17.62 9.23 -8.33
C ASP A 3 17.88 8.61 -6.95
N PHE A 4 19.15 8.57 -6.54
CA PHE A 4 19.58 7.96 -5.28
C PHE A 4 18.83 8.58 -4.08
N THR A 5 18.47 9.86 -4.19
CA THR A 5 17.64 10.57 -3.22
C THR A 5 16.22 10.02 -3.13
N GLU A 6 15.62 9.61 -4.25
CA GLU A 6 14.29 8.99 -4.27
C GLU A 6 14.33 7.56 -3.69
N LEU A 7 15.39 6.81 -3.99
CA LEU A 7 15.62 5.48 -3.44
C LEU A 7 15.74 5.53 -1.90
N VAL A 8 16.52 6.49 -1.38
CA VAL A 8 16.68 6.69 0.07
C VAL A 8 15.36 7.10 0.73
N LYS A 9 14.58 7.98 0.10
CA LYS A 9 13.23 8.34 0.61
C LYS A 9 12.31 7.13 0.69
N ARG A 10 12.30 6.27 -0.34
CA ARG A 10 11.50 5.02 -0.34
C ARG A 10 11.98 4.05 0.73
N ALA A 11 13.30 3.88 0.89
CA ALA A 11 13.87 3.02 1.92
C ALA A 11 13.47 3.47 3.34
N ILE A 12 13.55 4.77 3.64
CA ILE A 12 13.12 5.33 4.92
C ILE A 12 11.61 5.06 5.15
N LYS A 13 10.80 5.24 4.11
CA LYS A 13 9.35 5.00 4.17
C LYS A 13 9.03 3.55 4.56
N TYR A 14 9.62 2.57 3.88
CA TYR A 14 9.36 1.15 4.16
C TYR A 14 9.85 0.70 5.53
N ILE A 15 10.92 1.31 6.06
CA ILE A 15 11.39 1.06 7.43
C ILE A 15 10.36 1.56 8.46
N ILE A 16 9.78 2.75 8.24
CA ILE A 16 8.77 3.32 9.13
C ILE A 16 7.48 2.48 9.09
N GLU A 17 7.07 2.02 7.90
CA GLU A 17 5.91 1.13 7.73
C GLU A 17 6.12 -0.22 8.43
N GLY A 18 7.28 -0.84 8.25
CA GLY A 18 7.64 -2.08 8.95
C GLY A 18 7.67 -1.92 10.48
N LEU A 19 8.18 -0.79 10.98
CA LEU A 19 8.17 -0.47 12.42
C LEU A 19 6.75 -0.30 12.98
N ALA A 20 5.86 0.36 12.25
CA ALA A 20 4.47 0.51 12.65
C ALA A 20 3.78 -0.86 12.81
N VAL A 21 4.03 -1.79 11.89
CA VAL A 21 3.50 -3.16 11.96
C VAL A 21 4.13 -3.95 13.09
N ALA A 22 5.43 -3.78 13.34
CA ALA A 22 6.12 -4.41 14.48
C ALA A 22 5.51 -3.99 15.82
N ILE A 23 5.17 -2.71 15.99
CA ILE A 23 4.51 -2.19 17.19
C ILE A 23 3.12 -2.81 17.35
N CYS A 24 2.35 -2.93 16.27
CA CYS A 24 1.05 -3.62 16.30
C CYS A 24 1.19 -5.10 16.67
N ALA A 25 2.17 -5.80 16.10
CA ALA A 25 2.45 -7.20 16.40
C ALA A 25 2.91 -7.40 17.85
N TYR A 26 3.52 -6.41 18.47
CA TYR A 26 3.88 -6.42 19.90
C TYR A 26 2.68 -6.10 20.81
N ALA A 27 1.86 -5.11 20.46
CA ALA A 27 0.83 -4.55 21.34
C ALA A 27 -0.52 -5.28 21.31
N ILE A 28 -0.88 -5.93 20.20
CA ILE A 28 -2.20 -6.56 20.00
C ILE A 28 -2.34 -7.97 20.61
N PRO A 29 -1.35 -8.88 20.52
CA PRO A 29 -1.60 -10.27 20.87
C PRO A 29 -1.60 -10.49 22.40
N LYS A 30 -2.60 -11.26 22.87
CA LYS A 30 -2.71 -11.66 24.29
C LYS A 30 -1.61 -12.63 24.75
N LYS A 31 -0.95 -13.31 23.81
CA LYS A 31 0.23 -14.16 24.03
C LYS A 31 1.43 -13.45 23.40
N GLN A 32 2.46 -13.19 24.19
CA GLN A 32 3.66 -12.52 23.69
C GLN A 32 4.31 -13.36 22.59
N LEU A 33 4.42 -12.78 21.40
CA LEU A 33 5.19 -13.32 20.28
C LEU A 33 6.67 -13.17 20.60
N ASN A 34 7.49 -14.09 20.09
CA ASN A 34 8.93 -13.97 20.24
C ASN A 34 9.44 -12.77 19.41
N VAL A 35 10.51 -12.11 19.87
CA VAL A 35 11.09 -10.95 19.18
C VAL A 35 11.46 -11.32 17.73
N GLU A 36 11.93 -12.56 17.52
CA GLU A 36 12.22 -13.12 16.21
C GLU A 36 11.00 -13.15 15.27
N GLU A 37 9.82 -13.55 15.78
CA GLU A 37 8.58 -13.58 15.00
C GLU A 37 8.12 -12.17 14.61
N ILE A 38 8.24 -11.22 15.54
CA ILE A 38 7.87 -9.82 15.30
C ILE A 38 8.78 -9.21 14.21
N VAL A 39 10.08 -9.51 14.23
CA VAL A 39 11.03 -9.05 13.21
C VAL A 39 10.71 -9.65 11.84
N ILE A 40 10.36 -10.93 11.77
CA ILE A 40 9.96 -11.59 10.51
C ILE A 40 8.67 -10.96 9.96
N ILE A 41 7.68 -10.72 10.82
CA ILE A 41 6.42 -10.05 10.42
C ILE A 41 6.71 -8.65 9.88
N ALA A 42 7.56 -7.87 10.56
CA ALA A 42 7.93 -6.52 10.15
C ALA A 42 8.66 -6.51 8.79
N LEU A 43 9.58 -7.44 8.57
CA LEU A 43 10.29 -7.60 7.29
C LEU A 43 9.36 -7.99 6.14
N MET A 44 8.47 -8.96 6.38
CA MET A 44 7.48 -9.35 5.38
C MET A 44 6.51 -8.21 5.06
N ALA A 45 6.08 -7.46 6.08
CA ALA A 45 5.22 -6.29 5.89
C ALA A 45 5.92 -5.18 5.10
N ALA A 46 7.19 -4.88 5.40
CA ALA A 46 7.97 -3.92 4.63
C ALA A 46 8.11 -4.36 3.16
N ALA A 47 8.32 -5.65 2.90
CA ALA A 47 8.37 -6.19 1.54
C ALA A 47 7.04 -6.05 0.81
N THR A 48 5.91 -6.39 1.44
CA THR A 48 4.58 -6.29 0.80
C THR A 48 4.17 -4.83 0.56
N PHE A 49 4.40 -3.93 1.53
CA PHE A 49 4.14 -2.50 1.34
C PHE A 49 5.05 -1.89 0.27
N SER A 50 6.31 -2.32 0.16
CA SER A 50 7.21 -1.85 -0.90
C SER A 50 6.71 -2.20 -2.30
N VAL A 51 6.11 -3.39 -2.45
CA VAL A 51 5.48 -3.84 -3.69
C VAL A 51 4.25 -2.99 -3.98
N LEU A 52 3.35 -2.83 -3.00
CA LEU A 52 2.15 -2.01 -3.15
C LEU A 52 2.48 -0.57 -3.57
N ASP A 53 3.45 0.07 -2.95
CA ASP A 53 3.84 1.45 -3.27
C ASP A 53 4.38 1.64 -4.70
N VAL A 54 4.99 0.60 -5.28
CA VAL A 54 5.44 0.62 -6.67
C VAL A 54 4.25 0.48 -7.64
N PHE A 55 3.23 -0.30 -7.30
CA PHE A 55 2.12 -0.61 -8.19
C PHE A 55 0.88 0.30 -8.02
N ILE A 56 0.68 0.91 -6.85
CA ILE A 56 -0.43 1.83 -6.56
C ILE A 56 -0.56 2.97 -7.57
N PRO A 57 0.53 3.64 -8.04
CA PRO A 57 0.40 4.73 -9.01
C PRO A 57 -0.22 4.30 -10.34
N ALA A 58 0.15 3.11 -10.83
CA ALA A 58 -0.38 2.54 -12.07
C ALA A 58 -1.83 2.07 -11.93
N MET A 59 -2.20 1.53 -10.75
CA MET A 59 -3.59 1.17 -10.46
C MET A 59 -4.48 2.40 -10.28
N GLY A 60 -3.96 3.46 -9.65
CA GLY A 60 -4.71 4.68 -9.35
C GLY A 60 -5.06 5.54 -10.56
N SER A 61 -4.28 5.50 -11.64
CA SER A 61 -4.65 6.21 -12.90
C SER A 61 -5.79 5.47 -13.61
N SER A 62 -5.67 4.16 -13.77
CA SER A 62 -6.67 3.31 -14.42
C SER A 62 -7.99 3.28 -13.65
N ALA A 63 -7.94 3.19 -12.31
CA ALA A 63 -9.13 3.22 -11.45
C ALA A 63 -9.87 4.56 -11.55
N ARG A 64 -9.15 5.69 -11.54
CA ARG A 64 -9.77 7.01 -11.72
C ARG A 64 -10.31 7.23 -13.13
N GLY A 65 -9.63 6.72 -14.16
CA GLY A 65 -10.10 6.77 -15.54
C GLY A 65 -11.39 5.96 -15.74
N GLY A 66 -11.42 4.72 -15.24
CA GLY A 66 -12.60 3.86 -15.29
C GLY A 66 -13.78 4.40 -14.47
N ALA A 67 -13.52 4.88 -13.25
CA ALA A 67 -14.55 5.52 -12.42
C ALA A 67 -15.06 6.83 -13.01
N GLY A 68 -14.17 7.67 -13.56
CA GLY A 68 -14.53 8.92 -14.22
C GLY A 68 -15.36 8.71 -15.48
N PHE A 69 -15.01 7.70 -16.30
CA PHE A 69 -15.81 7.30 -17.45
C PHE A 69 -17.18 6.75 -17.03
N GLY A 70 -17.22 5.86 -16.03
CA GLY A 70 -18.47 5.29 -15.52
C GLY A 70 -19.41 6.35 -14.92
N LEU A 71 -18.88 7.26 -14.10
CA LEU A 71 -19.65 8.36 -13.51
C LEU A 71 -20.11 9.37 -14.57
N GLY A 72 -19.22 9.76 -15.48
CA GLY A 72 -19.54 10.68 -16.57
C GLY A 72 -20.60 10.12 -17.51
N ALA A 73 -20.47 8.85 -17.92
CA ALA A 73 -21.41 8.20 -18.83
C ALA A 73 -22.80 7.95 -18.20
N ASN A 74 -22.88 7.76 -16.88
CA ASN A 74 -24.16 7.76 -16.16
C ASN A 74 -24.81 9.14 -16.13
N LEU A 75 -24.02 10.21 -15.95
CA LEU A 75 -24.53 11.58 -15.84
C LEU A 75 -25.19 12.10 -17.12
N ILE A 76 -24.65 11.72 -18.29
CA ILE A 76 -25.22 12.05 -19.61
C ILE A 76 -26.18 11.00 -20.16
N GLY A 77 -26.50 9.96 -19.39
CA GLY A 77 -27.46 8.91 -19.78
C GLY A 77 -26.98 7.91 -20.84
N GLY A 78 -25.69 7.92 -21.19
CA GLY A 78 -25.10 7.07 -22.23
C GLY A 78 -24.76 5.64 -21.77
N LEU A 79 -24.49 5.44 -20.47
CA LEU A 79 -24.28 4.12 -19.87
C LEU A 79 -24.91 4.12 -18.49
N LYS A 80 -26.05 3.44 -18.33
CA LYS A 80 -26.60 3.13 -16.99
C LYS A 80 -25.71 2.06 -16.36
N MET A 81 -24.99 2.40 -15.31
CA MET A 81 -24.34 1.39 -14.46
C MET A 81 -25.45 0.61 -13.77
N VAL A 82 -25.73 -0.60 -14.27
CA VAL A 82 -26.45 -1.61 -13.52
C VAL A 82 -25.39 -2.30 -12.67
N ALA A 83 -25.35 -1.94 -11.40
CA ALA A 83 -24.58 -2.66 -10.39
C ALA A 83 -25.17 -4.06 -10.16
#